data_AF-A0A496X740-F1
#
_entry.id   AF-A0A496X740-F1
#
_cell.length_a   1.000
_cell.length_b   1.000
_cell.length_c   1.000
_cell.angle_alpha   90.00
_cell.angle_beta   90.00
_cell.angle_gamma   90.00
#
_symmetry.space_group_name_H-M   'P 1'
#
loop_
_entity.id
_entity.type
_entity.pdbx_description
1 polymer ?
#
loop_
_entity_poly.entity_id
_entity_poly.type
_entity_poly.pdbx_seq_one_letter_code
_entity_poly.pdbx_strand_id
1 'polypeptide(L)' 'SICHAVGVGGAPKVGDTTAWVPRIEKGMDTLIANAINGVTADTGVMPPKGGFSQLTDNEVGDAVKYIVEASQ' A
#
# COMPACT_ATOMS: atom_id res chain seq x y z
N SER A 1 -0.25 5.38 -10.06
CA SER A 1 -0.86 5.21 -8.73
C SER A 1 -2.26 5.82 -8.75
N ILE A 2 -3.33 5.02 -8.89
CA ILE A 2 -4.71 5.54 -9.01
C ILE A 2 -5.27 5.89 -7.62
N CYS A 3 -5.11 5.01 -6.62
CA CYS A 3 -5.69 5.24 -5.30
C CYS A 3 -4.78 6.03 -4.35
N HIS A 4 -3.50 5.68 -4.28
CA HIS A 4 -2.57 6.26 -3.31
C HIS A 4 -2.05 7.66 -3.69
N ALA A 5 -2.24 8.13 -4.93
CA ALA A 5 -1.80 9.48 -5.31
C ALA A 5 -2.66 10.57 -4.64
N VAL A 6 -3.97 10.37 -4.57
CA VAL A 6 -4.93 11.37 -4.04
C VAL A 6 -5.80 10.83 -2.92
N GLY A 7 -5.64 9.57 -2.54
CA GLY A 7 -6.35 8.93 -1.42
C GLY A 7 -7.76 8.46 -1.79
N VAL A 8 -7.94 7.96 -3.01
CA VAL A 8 -9.24 7.46 -3.49
C VAL A 8 -9.69 6.31 -2.59
N GLY A 9 -10.97 6.34 -2.18
CA GLY A 9 -11.56 5.27 -1.36
C GLY A 9 -10.88 5.08 -0.02
N GLY A 10 -10.34 6.15 0.58
CA GLY A 10 -9.67 6.12 1.88
C GLY A 10 -8.24 5.55 1.85
N ALA A 11 -7.67 5.35 0.65
CA ALA A 11 -6.30 4.89 0.52
C ALA A 11 -5.30 5.87 1.19
N PRO A 12 -4.29 5.39 1.93
CA PRO A 12 -3.27 6.25 2.51
C PRO A 12 -2.47 6.91 1.38
N LYS A 13 -2.40 8.24 1.39
CA LYS A 13 -1.73 9.00 0.31
C LYS A 13 -0.23 8.82 0.40
N VAL A 14 0.45 8.66 -0.74
CA VAL A 14 1.92 8.71 -0.77
C VAL A 14 2.37 10.08 -0.25
N GLY A 15 3.34 10.10 0.67
CA GLY A 15 3.82 11.33 1.33
C GLY A 15 3.04 11.76 2.57
N ASP A 16 1.92 11.10 2.89
CA ASP A 16 1.19 11.36 4.14
C ASP A 16 1.83 10.61 5.30
N THR A 17 2.86 11.21 5.88
CA THR A 17 3.63 10.61 6.98
C THR A 17 2.73 10.21 8.16
N THR A 18 1.70 10.99 8.47
CA THR A 18 0.77 10.69 9.57
C THR A 18 -0.04 9.43 9.29
N ALA A 19 -0.47 9.23 8.04
CA ALA A 19 -1.16 7.99 7.64
C ALA A 19 -0.21 6.77 7.58
N TRP A 20 1.06 6.97 7.24
CA TRP A 20 2.02 5.89 7.00
C TRP A 20 2.79 5.43 8.23
N VAL A 21 3.08 6.28 9.22
CA VAL A 21 3.78 5.89 10.47
C VAL A 21 3.19 4.62 11.11
N PRO A 22 1.89 4.53 11.47
CA PRO A 22 1.33 3.33 12.10
C PRO A 22 1.25 2.10 11.18
N ARG A 23 1.47 2.29 9.86
CA ARG A 23 1.55 1.20 8.88
C ARG A 23 2.98 0.67 8.79
N ILE A 24 3.95 1.58 8.73
CA ILE A 24 5.39 1.28 8.70
C ILE A 24 5.81 0.50 9.96
N GLU A 25 5.24 0.84 11.13
CA GLU A 25 5.47 0.12 12.39
C GLU A 25 5.08 -1.37 12.34
N LYS A 26 4.20 -1.78 11.41
CA LYS A 26 3.82 -3.20 11.22
C LYS A 26 4.90 -4.01 10.50
N GLY A 27 5.94 -3.36 9.99
CA GLY A 27 7.04 -3.97 9.26
C GLY A 27 6.77 -4.14 7.77
N MET A 28 7.85 -4.13 6.98
CA MET A 28 7.80 -4.17 5.52
C MET A 28 7.15 -5.45 4.99
N ASP A 29 7.48 -6.62 5.57
CA ASP A 29 6.93 -7.91 5.14
C ASP A 29 5.41 -7.96 5.26
N THR A 30 4.86 -7.39 6.34
CA THR A 30 3.40 -7.27 6.55
C THR A 30 2.76 -6.37 5.50
N LEU A 31 3.40 -5.24 5.16
CA LEU A 31 2.90 -4.32 4.14
C LEU A 31 2.90 -4.98 2.75
N ILE A 32 3.97 -5.69 2.40
CA ILE A 32 4.07 -6.43 1.15
C ILE A 32 3.02 -7.54 1.07
N ALA A 33 2.88 -8.35 2.12
CA ALA A 33 1.89 -9.42 2.17
C ALA A 33 0.45 -8.87 2.02
N ASN A 34 0.14 -7.75 2.67
CA ASN A 34 -1.15 -7.07 2.53
C ASN A 34 -1.35 -6.52 1.10
N ALA A 35 -0.32 -5.98 0.47
CA ALA A 35 -0.43 -5.47 -0.89
C ALA A 35 -0.62 -6.60 -1.92
N ILE A 36 0.02 -7.74 -1.72
CA ILE A 36 -0.13 -8.94 -2.58
C ILE A 36 -1.53 -9.54 -2.41
N ASN A 37 -1.95 -9.76 -1.18
CA ASN A 37 -3.20 -10.49 -0.88
C ASN A 37 -4.44 -9.59 -0.86
N GLY A 38 -4.26 -8.27 -0.82
CA GLY A 38 -5.32 -7.30 -0.57
C GLY A 38 -5.64 -7.16 0.91
N VAL A 39 -6.31 -6.07 1.26
CA VAL A 39 -6.74 -5.73 2.61
C VAL A 39 -8.13 -5.10 2.57
N THR A 40 -9.00 -5.57 3.46
CA THR A 40 -10.24 -4.87 3.81
C THR A 40 -10.03 -4.20 5.15
N ALA A 41 -10.27 -2.89 5.20
CA ALA A 41 -10.22 -2.10 6.42
C ALA A 41 -11.47 -1.21 6.49
N ASP A 42 -11.71 -0.61 7.65
CA ASP A 42 -12.83 0.33 7.85
C ASP A 42 -12.76 1.54 6.89
N THR A 43 -11.55 1.86 6.45
CA THR A 43 -11.28 2.97 5.52
C THR A 43 -11.53 2.62 4.05
N GLY A 44 -11.69 1.34 3.71
CA GLY A 44 -11.91 0.89 2.34
C GLY A 44 -11.26 -0.46 2.03
N VAL A 45 -11.26 -0.81 0.75
CA VAL A 45 -10.69 -2.07 0.25
C VAL A 45 -9.47 -1.77 -0.63
N MET A 46 -8.33 -2.34 -0.27
CA MET A 46 -7.16 -2.46 -1.14
C MET A 46 -7.24 -3.81 -1.87
N PRO A 47 -7.46 -3.85 -3.19
CA PRO A 47 -7.52 -5.10 -3.92
C PRO A 47 -6.16 -5.82 -3.96
N PRO A 48 -6.14 -7.16 -4.11
CA PRO A 48 -4.91 -7.93 -4.31
C PRO A 48 -4.09 -7.36 -5.46
N LYS A 49 -2.77 -7.19 -5.23
CA LYS A 49 -1.81 -6.62 -6.20
C LYS A 49 -2.25 -5.26 -6.76
N GLY A 50 -2.98 -4.47 -5.97
CA GLY A 50 -3.53 -3.18 -6.42
C GLY A 50 -4.54 -3.29 -7.57
N GLY A 51 -5.12 -4.47 -7.79
CA GLY A 51 -6.06 -4.76 -8.89
C GLY A 51 -5.38 -5.23 -10.18
N PHE A 52 -4.07 -5.42 -10.17
CA PHE A 52 -3.28 -5.83 -11.35
C PHE A 52 -2.76 -7.26 -11.16
N SER A 53 -3.57 -8.25 -11.55
CA SER A 53 -3.26 -9.68 -11.38
C SER A 53 -2.00 -10.14 -12.12
N GLN A 54 -1.55 -9.38 -13.13
CA GLN A 54 -0.35 -9.68 -13.91
C GLN A 54 0.96 -9.35 -13.19
N LEU A 55 0.93 -8.56 -12.11
CA LEU A 55 2.15 -8.21 -11.38
C LEU A 55 2.71 -9.43 -10.64
N THR A 56 4.02 -9.59 -10.70
CA THR A 56 4.74 -10.51 -9.82
C THR A 56 4.76 -9.98 -8.39
N ASP A 57 4.96 -10.87 -7.42
CA ASP A 57 5.03 -10.48 -6.01
C ASP A 57 6.23 -9.54 -5.75
N ASN A 58 7.32 -9.70 -6.51
CA ASN A 58 8.48 -8.82 -6.46
C ASN A 58 8.14 -7.40 -6.92
N GLU A 59 7.41 -7.25 -8.04
CA GLU A 59 6.99 -5.93 -8.53
C GLU A 59 6.04 -5.23 -7.54
N VAL A 60 5.18 -5.99 -6.87
CA VAL A 60 4.34 -5.45 -5.78
C VAL A 60 5.21 -5.03 -4.59
N GLY A 61 6.20 -5.83 -4.22
CA GLY A 61 7.15 -5.52 -3.15
C GLY A 61 7.94 -4.22 -3.41
N ASP A 62 8.47 -4.05 -4.62
CA ASP A 62 9.18 -2.84 -5.03
C ASP A 62 8.29 -1.60 -4.99
N ALA A 63 7.02 -1.73 -5.40
CA ALA A 63 6.04 -0.65 -5.32
C ALA A 63 5.73 -0.26 -3.86
N VAL A 64 5.58 -1.23 -2.96
CA VAL A 64 5.37 -0.97 -1.52
C VAL A 64 6.58 -0.24 -0.94
N LYS A 65 7.79 -0.70 -1.25
CA LYS A 65 9.03 -0.06 -0.79
C LYS A 65 9.10 1.40 -1.24
N TYR A 66 8.84 1.68 -2.52
CA TYR A 66 8.79 3.05 -3.04
C TYR A 66 7.79 3.94 -2.29
N ILE A 67 6.57 3.44 -2.04
CA ILE A 67 5.55 4.20 -1.33
C ILE A 67 5.98 4.49 0.11
N VAL A 68 6.54 3.50 0.81
CA VAL A 68 7.04 3.67 2.17
C VAL A 68 8.19 4.68 2.22
N GLU A 69 9.19 4.57 1.35
CA GLU A 69 10.31 5.51 1.26
C GLU A 69 9.85 6.94 0.98
N ALA A 70 8.82 7.11 0.15
CA ALA A 70 8.23 8.41 -0.13
C ALA A 70 7.29 8.93 0.97
N SER A 71 7.07 8.18 2.06
CA SER A 71 6.10 8.51 3.11
C SER A 71 6.63 8.39 4.54
N GLN A 72 7.96 8.36 4.71
CA GLN A 72 8.64 8.46 6.02
C GLN A 72 8.65 9.91 6.53
#